data_AF-A0A2G2X003-F1
#
_entry.id   AF-A0A2G2X003-F1
#
_cell.length_a   1.000
_cell.length_b   1.000
_cell.length_c   1.000
_cell.angle_alpha   90.00
_cell.angle_beta   90.00
_cell.angle_gamma   90.00
#
_symmetry.space_group_name_H-M   'P 1'
#
loop_
_entity.id
_entity.type
_entity.pdbx_description
1 polymer ?
#
loop_
_entity_poly.entity_id
_entity_poly.type
_entity_poly.pdbx_seq_one_letter_code
_entity_poly.pdbx_strand_id
1 'polypeptide(L)'
;MKLRMKLSAAIGAPSLFPCCSFTHLPASPSTLYASIPFSAVVLSLYVRQRRNKLFLRAVNLDCESVEQMNLKKEIPELNKNLYPSIEPYCTGFLKVSNLHTLYWEQSGNPNGHPVVFLHGGPGAGTSPNNRRFFDPVFYRIILFDQRGAGKSKPHACLEENTTWDLIGDIEKLREHLKIPEWQVFGGSWGSTLALAYSISHPDKVTGIILRGIFLLRKKEIDWFYEGGAAVIYPDVWEPFRDLIPEEERSCFVEAYHKRLNSDNLETQYAAARAWTKWEMMTAHLLPNEENIKRGDDDHFSLAFARIENHYFINRGFFSSDSFLLENVEKIKHIKAIIVQGRYDVCCPMMSAWDLHKAWPEAEFLVVPGAGHSANEAGIAAELVAANEKLKKHP
;
A
#
# COMPACT_ATOMS: atom_id res chain seq x y z
N MET A 1 -58.58 9.65 49.94
CA MET A 1 -59.79 9.14 49.23
C MET A 1 -59.38 7.85 48.53
N LYS A 2 -59.91 6.71 48.99
CA LYS A 2 -59.71 5.38 48.41
C LYS A 2 -60.62 5.24 47.18
N LEU A 3 -60.12 4.68 46.07
CA LEU A 3 -60.91 3.73 45.28
C LEU A 3 -60.01 2.69 44.61
N ARG A 4 -60.50 1.46 44.62
CA ARG A 4 -59.85 0.18 44.31
C ARG A 4 -60.28 -0.31 42.93
N MET A 5 -59.41 -1.13 42.35
CA MET A 5 -59.67 -2.33 41.53
C MET A 5 -60.31 -2.19 40.13
N LYS A 6 -59.63 -2.76 39.12
CA LYS A 6 -59.86 -4.17 38.68
C LYS A 6 -58.71 -4.69 37.79
N LEU A 7 -58.33 -5.93 38.07
CA LEU A 7 -57.51 -6.84 37.23
C LEU A 7 -58.28 -7.24 35.96
N SER A 8 -57.55 -7.58 34.90
CA SER A 8 -57.70 -8.90 34.27
C SER A 8 -56.42 -9.34 33.56
N ALA A 9 -56.06 -10.60 33.78
CA ALA A 9 -54.96 -11.33 33.15
C ALA A 9 -55.51 -12.35 32.15
N ALA A 10 -54.74 -12.68 31.11
CA ALA A 10 -54.79 -13.92 30.32
C ALA A 10 -53.40 -14.03 29.63
N ILE A 11 -52.46 -14.88 30.08
CA ILE A 11 -52.36 -16.34 29.96
C ILE A 11 -52.41 -16.82 28.50
N GLY A 12 -51.26 -17.30 28.00
CA GLY A 12 -51.11 -18.07 26.77
C GLY A 12 -49.63 -18.32 26.46
N ALA A 13 -49.09 -19.45 26.93
CA ALA A 13 -47.78 -20.01 26.55
C ALA A 13 -48.02 -21.36 25.80
N PRO A 14 -46.99 -22.13 25.41
CA PRO A 14 -46.31 -22.12 24.11
C PRO A 14 -46.48 -23.47 23.35
N SER A 15 -46.11 -23.52 22.07
CA SER A 15 -46.04 -24.78 21.30
C SER A 15 -45.06 -24.62 20.13
N LEU A 16 -44.26 -25.58 19.67
CA LEU A 16 -43.70 -26.86 20.12
C LEU A 16 -42.82 -27.26 18.91
N PHE A 17 -41.61 -27.78 19.16
CA PHE A 17 -40.77 -28.45 18.15
C PHE A 17 -41.49 -29.65 17.52
N PRO A 18 -40.98 -30.14 16.37
CA PRO A 18 -40.62 -31.56 16.38
C PRO A 18 -39.25 -31.89 15.78
N CYS A 19 -38.80 -33.07 16.18
CA CYS A 19 -37.48 -33.68 16.05
C CYS A 19 -37.45 -34.69 14.89
N CYS A 20 -36.24 -34.91 14.35
CA CYS A 20 -35.66 -36.08 13.67
C CYS A 20 -36.50 -37.07 12.84
N SER A 21 -35.96 -37.40 11.65
CA SER A 21 -35.96 -38.78 11.14
C SER A 21 -34.77 -39.03 10.19
N PHE A 22 -33.91 -39.98 10.59
CA PHE A 22 -32.93 -40.70 9.78
C PHE A 22 -33.66 -41.74 8.92
N THR A 23 -33.25 -41.92 7.65
CA THR A 23 -33.49 -43.19 6.93
C THR A 23 -32.35 -43.51 5.96
N HIS A 24 -32.09 -44.82 5.87
CA HIS A 24 -30.99 -45.55 5.27
C HIS A 24 -30.85 -45.49 3.73
N LEU A 25 -29.61 -45.79 3.31
CA LEU A 25 -29.10 -46.24 1.99
C LEU A 25 -29.94 -47.34 1.30
N PRO A 26 -29.71 -47.55 -0.02
CA PRO A 26 -28.86 -48.69 -0.42
C PRO A 26 -27.81 -48.38 -1.53
N ALA A 27 -26.76 -49.21 -1.56
CA ALA A 27 -25.63 -49.27 -2.52
C ALA A 27 -26.05 -49.85 -3.89
N SER A 28 -25.48 -49.50 -5.06
CA SER A 28 -24.16 -49.85 -5.66
C SER A 28 -24.28 -49.67 -7.22
N PRO A 29 -23.31 -49.99 -8.11
CA PRO A 29 -21.88 -49.64 -8.20
C PRO A 29 -21.44 -49.07 -9.60
N SER A 30 -20.14 -48.73 -9.73
CA SER A 30 -19.31 -48.53 -10.95
C SER A 30 -19.59 -47.26 -11.80
N THR A 31 -18.63 -46.48 -12.33
CA THR A 31 -17.32 -46.80 -12.94
C THR A 31 -16.50 -45.49 -13.13
N LEU A 32 -15.15 -45.62 -13.12
CA LEU A 32 -14.08 -44.78 -13.68
C LEU A 32 -14.07 -43.25 -13.46
N TYR A 33 -12.96 -42.72 -12.90
CA TYR A 33 -11.98 -41.91 -13.67
C TYR A 33 -10.64 -41.82 -12.94
N ALA A 34 -9.58 -41.75 -13.74
CA ALA A 34 -8.17 -41.97 -13.43
C ALA A 34 -7.55 -40.94 -12.47
N SER A 35 -6.64 -41.42 -11.61
CA SER A 35 -5.70 -40.61 -10.84
C SER A 35 -4.27 -40.92 -11.29
N ILE A 36 -3.56 -39.87 -11.70
CA ILE A 36 -2.13 -39.86 -12.06
C ILE A 36 -1.33 -39.83 -10.75
N PRO A 37 -0.31 -40.69 -10.53
CA PRO A 37 0.41 -40.71 -9.26
C PRO A 37 1.57 -39.72 -9.24
N PHE A 38 1.68 -39.05 -8.09
CA PHE A 38 2.87 -38.37 -7.57
C PHE A 38 4.08 -39.32 -7.57
N SER A 39 5.19 -38.89 -8.17
CA SER A 39 6.49 -39.55 -8.04
C SER A 39 7.21 -39.07 -6.78
N ALA A 40 7.15 -39.86 -5.71
CA ALA A 40 8.04 -39.74 -4.56
C ALA A 40 9.10 -40.86 -4.64
N VAL A 41 10.35 -40.47 -4.84
CA VAL A 41 11.51 -41.38 -4.80
C VAL A 41 11.79 -41.71 -3.34
N VAL A 42 11.47 -42.93 -2.90
CA VAL A 42 11.93 -43.50 -1.63
C VAL A 42 13.05 -44.48 -1.93
N LEU A 43 14.26 -44.11 -1.54
CA LEU A 43 15.45 -44.93 -1.61
C LEU A 43 15.37 -46.01 -0.51
N SER A 44 15.09 -47.27 -0.87
CA SER A 44 15.15 -48.39 0.07
C SER A 44 16.46 -49.14 -0.11
N LEU A 45 17.38 -48.98 0.84
CA LEU A 45 18.63 -49.74 0.95
C LEU A 45 18.33 -51.12 1.52
N TYR A 46 18.49 -52.16 0.71
CA TYR A 46 18.50 -53.54 1.18
C TYR A 46 19.95 -54.07 1.18
N VAL A 47 20.59 -54.05 2.35
CA VAL A 47 21.89 -54.71 2.56
C VAL A 47 21.63 -56.14 2.99
N ARG A 48 21.92 -57.11 2.12
CA ARG A 48 21.98 -58.54 2.49
C ARG A 48 23.41 -59.03 2.30
N GLN A 49 24.07 -59.27 3.42
CA GLN A 49 25.44 -59.79 3.49
C GLN A 49 25.44 -61.30 3.22
N ARG A 50 26.15 -61.77 2.17
CA ARG A 50 26.92 -63.03 2.19
C ARG A 50 27.81 -63.19 0.93
N ARG A 51 29.11 -63.29 1.22
CA ARG A 51 30.29 -63.75 0.44
C ARG A 51 30.04 -64.35 -0.96
N ASN A 52 30.65 -63.74 -1.99
CA ASN A 52 31.72 -64.34 -2.81
C ASN A 52 32.24 -63.34 -3.87
N LYS A 53 33.57 -63.32 -4.08
CA LYS A 53 34.27 -62.53 -5.09
C LYS A 53 33.86 -62.97 -6.50
N LEU A 54 33.57 -62.03 -7.43
CA LEU A 54 34.09 -62.08 -8.81
C LEU A 54 33.84 -60.79 -9.62
N PHE A 55 34.95 -60.20 -10.07
CA PHE A 55 35.23 -59.47 -11.32
C PHE A 55 34.17 -58.53 -11.95
N LEU A 56 34.49 -57.23 -11.94
CA LEU A 56 34.01 -56.25 -12.93
C LEU A 56 34.50 -56.66 -14.33
N ARG A 57 33.57 -56.72 -15.29
CA ARG A 57 33.88 -56.57 -16.71
C ARG A 57 32.94 -55.48 -17.25
N ALA A 58 33.44 -54.26 -17.31
CA ALA A 58 32.78 -53.18 -18.04
C ALA A 58 32.93 -53.48 -19.54
N VAL A 59 31.81 -53.61 -20.23
CA VAL A 59 31.77 -53.56 -21.69
C VAL A 59 31.24 -52.18 -22.03
N ASN A 60 32.12 -51.34 -22.58
CA ASN A 60 31.77 -50.03 -23.13
C ASN A 60 30.76 -50.23 -24.26
N LEU A 61 29.61 -49.57 -24.14
CA LEU A 61 28.80 -49.18 -25.28
C LEU A 61 28.88 -47.65 -25.32
N ASP A 62 29.67 -47.17 -26.27
CA ASP A 62 29.74 -45.77 -26.64
C ASP A 62 28.34 -45.31 -27.09
N CYS A 63 27.77 -44.36 -26.35
CA CYS A 63 26.69 -43.53 -26.84
C CYS A 63 27.14 -42.09 -26.66
N GLU A 64 27.33 -41.44 -27.81
CA GLU A 64 27.83 -40.08 -27.98
C GLU A 64 27.13 -39.10 -27.03
N SER A 65 27.96 -38.33 -26.31
CA SER A 65 27.51 -37.23 -25.47
C SER A 65 26.95 -36.12 -26.35
N VAL A 66 25.63 -36.00 -26.39
CA VAL A 66 24.99 -34.73 -26.73
C VAL A 66 25.30 -33.77 -25.60
N GLU A 67 26.29 -32.90 -25.82
CA GLU A 67 26.48 -31.69 -25.01
C GLU A 67 25.18 -30.90 -25.03
N GLN A 68 24.39 -31.03 -23.97
CA GLN A 68 23.37 -30.04 -23.65
C GLN A 68 24.10 -28.75 -23.30
N MET A 69 24.32 -27.92 -24.32
CA MET A 69 24.64 -26.51 -24.17
C MET A 69 23.59 -25.89 -23.24
N ASN A 70 23.97 -25.75 -21.97
CA ASN A 70 23.20 -25.09 -20.93
C ASN A 70 23.27 -23.58 -21.20
N LEU A 71 22.53 -23.10 -22.20
CA LEU A 71 22.24 -21.68 -22.40
C LEU A 71 21.16 -21.24 -21.40
N LYS A 72 21.40 -21.43 -20.10
CA LYS A 72 20.81 -20.55 -19.11
C LYS A 72 21.56 -19.23 -19.23
N LYS A 73 21.04 -18.32 -20.05
CA LYS A 73 21.37 -16.90 -19.94
C LYS A 73 21.15 -16.56 -18.47
N GLU A 74 22.22 -16.38 -17.70
CA GLU A 74 22.15 -15.81 -16.36
C GLU A 74 21.50 -14.44 -16.53
N ILE A 75 20.20 -14.36 -16.21
CA ILE A 75 19.54 -13.07 -16.10
C ILE A 75 20.22 -12.42 -14.90
N PRO A 76 20.91 -11.28 -15.06
CA PRO A 76 21.57 -10.64 -13.94
C PRO A 76 20.53 -10.41 -12.85
N GLU A 77 20.82 -10.90 -11.65
CA GLU A 77 19.96 -10.70 -10.49
C GLU A 77 19.85 -9.18 -10.26
N LEU A 78 18.62 -8.67 -10.19
CA LEU A 78 18.39 -7.24 -10.00
C LEU A 78 18.88 -6.83 -8.61
N ASN A 79 19.42 -5.61 -8.47
CA ASN A 79 19.70 -5.06 -7.15
C ASN A 79 18.39 -4.98 -6.35
N LYS A 80 18.44 -5.46 -5.10
CA LYS A 80 17.33 -5.46 -4.14
C LYS A 80 17.68 -4.73 -2.84
N ASN A 81 18.86 -4.13 -2.75
CA ASN A 81 19.28 -3.39 -1.57
C ASN A 81 19.01 -1.90 -1.77
N LEU A 82 18.51 -1.24 -0.71
CA LEU A 82 18.45 0.23 -0.67
C LEU A 82 19.84 0.80 -0.98
N TYR A 83 19.88 1.80 -1.85
CA TYR A 83 21.11 2.52 -2.17
C TYR A 83 21.67 3.22 -0.92
N PRO A 84 22.98 3.53 -0.89
CA PRO A 84 23.56 4.33 0.19
C PRO A 84 22.84 5.66 0.36
N SER A 85 22.89 6.22 1.57
CA SER A 85 22.37 7.57 1.82
C SER A 85 23.11 8.59 0.95
N ILE A 86 22.36 9.51 0.37
CA ILE A 86 22.86 10.62 -0.45
C ILE A 86 22.20 11.93 0.00
N GLU A 87 22.95 13.02 -0.10
CA GLU A 87 22.41 14.37 0.10
C GLU A 87 21.92 14.98 -1.22
N PRO A 88 20.92 15.88 -1.17
CA PRO A 88 20.45 16.55 -2.37
C PRO A 88 21.52 17.52 -2.84
N TYR A 89 21.81 17.53 -4.14
CA TYR A 89 22.73 18.50 -4.72
C TYR A 89 22.06 19.87 -4.94
N CYS A 90 20.73 19.93 -4.91
CA CYS A 90 19.97 21.16 -5.07
C CYS A 90 18.65 21.08 -4.28
N THR A 91 18.29 22.16 -3.59
CA THR A 91 17.01 22.30 -2.88
C THR A 91 16.44 23.68 -3.15
N GLY A 92 15.13 23.84 -3.08
CA GLY A 92 14.49 25.12 -3.29
C GLY A 92 13.08 25.21 -2.74
N PHE A 93 12.50 26.39 -2.91
CA PHE A 93 11.11 26.67 -2.63
C PHE A 93 10.46 27.21 -3.91
N LEU A 94 9.34 26.61 -4.31
CA LEU A 94 8.58 27.02 -5.50
C LEU A 94 7.24 27.60 -5.08
N LYS A 95 7.01 28.88 -5.38
CA LYS A 95 5.70 29.50 -5.18
C LYS A 95 4.73 28.98 -6.25
N VAL A 96 3.70 28.25 -5.81
CA VAL A 96 2.72 27.60 -6.71
C VAL A 96 1.38 28.31 -6.73
N SER A 97 1.04 29.09 -5.70
CA SER A 97 -0.11 29.99 -5.69
C SER A 97 0.23 31.27 -4.92
N ASN A 98 -0.74 32.18 -4.75
CA ASN A 98 -0.55 33.32 -3.86
C ASN A 98 -0.32 32.89 -2.41
N LEU A 99 -0.90 31.76 -2.01
CA LEU A 99 -0.85 31.21 -0.66
C LEU A 99 0.31 30.20 -0.49
N HIS A 100 0.48 29.27 -1.44
CA HIS A 100 1.34 28.10 -1.25
C HIS A 100 2.73 28.24 -1.84
N THR A 101 3.72 27.77 -1.07
CA THR A 101 5.11 27.62 -1.49
C THR A 101 5.61 26.23 -1.12
N LEU A 102 6.02 25.45 -2.13
CA LEU A 102 6.44 24.06 -1.94
C LEU A 102 7.95 23.96 -1.75
N TYR A 103 8.39 23.18 -0.77
CA TYR A 103 9.77 22.69 -0.72
C TYR A 103 9.99 21.61 -1.78
N TRP A 104 11.13 21.67 -2.46
CA TRP A 104 11.58 20.61 -3.35
C TRP A 104 13.09 20.39 -3.24
N GLU A 105 13.53 19.21 -3.67
CA GLU A 105 14.94 18.84 -3.74
C GLU A 105 15.25 17.92 -4.93
N GLN A 106 16.51 17.94 -5.34
CA GLN A 106 17.07 17.09 -6.38
C GLN A 106 18.29 16.34 -5.87
N SER A 107 18.32 15.02 -6.12
CA SER A 107 19.41 14.11 -5.73
C SER A 107 19.80 13.20 -6.89
N GLY A 108 20.87 12.42 -6.74
CA GLY A 108 21.35 11.51 -7.78
C GLY A 108 22.11 12.24 -8.88
N ASN A 109 21.93 11.81 -10.13
CA ASN A 109 22.62 12.33 -11.30
C ASN A 109 21.84 13.51 -11.90
N PRO A 110 22.39 14.75 -11.95
CA PRO A 110 21.70 15.90 -12.53
C PRO A 110 21.30 15.74 -14.01
N ASN A 111 21.98 14.86 -14.74
CA ASN A 111 21.72 14.52 -16.15
C ASN A 111 21.07 13.13 -16.30
N GLY A 112 20.65 12.52 -15.20
CA GLY A 112 20.05 11.20 -15.17
C GLY A 112 18.59 11.19 -15.62
N HIS A 113 18.00 9.99 -15.65
CA HIS A 113 16.59 9.79 -15.94
C HIS A 113 15.73 10.44 -14.85
N PRO A 114 14.83 11.40 -15.17
CA PRO A 114 14.06 12.09 -14.15
C PRO A 114 13.00 11.18 -13.54
N VAL A 115 12.92 11.17 -12.21
CA VAL A 115 11.88 10.49 -11.44
C VAL A 115 11.34 11.41 -10.37
N VAL A 116 10.02 11.51 -10.27
CA VAL A 116 9.33 12.22 -9.19
C VAL A 116 8.82 11.25 -8.13
N PHE A 117 9.15 11.53 -6.88
CA PHE A 117 8.66 10.80 -5.72
C PHE A 117 7.47 11.54 -5.09
N LEU A 118 6.33 10.84 -4.98
CA LEU A 118 5.11 11.33 -4.37
C LEU A 118 4.93 10.67 -2.99
N HIS A 119 5.10 11.46 -1.93
CA HIS A 119 4.97 10.96 -0.55
C HIS A 119 3.51 10.63 -0.18
N GLY A 120 3.36 9.78 0.83
CA GLY A 120 2.06 9.32 1.36
C GLY A 120 1.43 10.25 2.41
N GLY A 121 0.50 9.68 3.19
CA GLY A 121 -0.42 10.38 4.09
C GLY A 121 -1.83 10.41 3.48
N PRO A 122 -2.35 11.58 3.03
CA PRO A 122 -1.61 12.80 2.70
C PRO A 122 -1.10 13.59 3.91
N GLY A 123 -0.18 14.52 3.68
CA GLY A 123 0.35 15.39 4.74
C GLY A 123 1.65 14.94 5.40
N ALA A 124 2.25 13.82 4.98
CA ALA A 124 3.43 13.26 5.64
C ALA A 124 4.75 14.01 5.39
N GLY A 125 4.93 14.53 4.18
CA GLY A 125 6.20 15.06 3.69
C GLY A 125 7.21 13.97 3.35
N THR A 126 8.32 14.39 2.75
CA THR A 126 9.44 13.54 2.33
C THR A 126 10.44 13.30 3.46
N SER A 127 11.28 12.28 3.28
CA SER A 127 12.37 11.92 4.19
C SER A 127 13.65 11.56 3.40
N PRO A 128 14.85 11.70 3.99
CA PRO A 128 16.10 11.34 3.30
C PRO A 128 16.14 9.89 2.79
N ASN A 129 15.49 8.96 3.50
CA ASN A 129 15.42 7.56 3.10
C ASN A 129 14.68 7.35 1.75
N ASN A 130 13.80 8.27 1.35
CA ASN A 130 13.08 8.14 0.08
C ASN A 130 14.01 8.24 -1.15
N ARG A 131 15.20 8.86 -1.02
CA ARG A 131 16.19 8.92 -2.10
C ARG A 131 16.82 7.57 -2.41
N ARG A 132 16.79 6.64 -1.45
CA ARG A 132 17.54 5.37 -1.48
C ARG A 132 16.88 4.27 -2.30
N PHE A 133 15.67 4.50 -2.82
CA PHE A 133 15.01 3.57 -3.74
C PHE A 133 15.54 3.64 -5.17
N PHE A 134 16.34 4.67 -5.48
CA PHE A 134 16.78 4.97 -6.84
C PHE A 134 18.29 4.90 -6.94
N ASP A 135 18.79 4.34 -8.04
CA ASP A 135 20.22 4.38 -8.36
C ASP A 135 20.69 5.81 -8.58
N PRO A 136 21.60 6.35 -7.73
CA PRO A 136 22.05 7.73 -7.83
C PRO A 136 22.90 8.00 -9.09
N VAL A 137 23.40 6.98 -9.77
CA VAL A 137 24.16 7.13 -11.03
C VAL A 137 23.22 7.29 -12.22
N PHE A 138 22.07 6.60 -12.19
CA PHE A 138 21.13 6.59 -13.30
C PHE A 138 20.05 7.67 -13.17
N TYR A 139 19.47 7.86 -11.98
CA TYR A 139 18.30 8.71 -11.80
C TYR A 139 18.66 10.15 -11.41
N ARG A 140 17.93 11.11 -11.99
CA ARG A 140 17.72 12.45 -11.43
C ARG A 140 16.49 12.38 -10.54
N ILE A 141 16.68 12.40 -9.23
CA ILE A 141 15.65 12.11 -8.24
C ILE A 141 15.02 13.42 -7.76
N ILE A 142 13.72 13.61 -7.98
CA ILE A 142 12.96 14.79 -7.56
C ILE A 142 12.06 14.40 -6.39
N LEU A 143 12.27 15.02 -5.23
CA LEU A 143 11.39 14.95 -4.07
C LEU A 143 10.79 16.33 -3.84
N PHE A 144 9.53 16.39 -3.42
CA PHE A 144 8.91 17.63 -2.95
C PHE A 144 7.90 17.34 -1.86
N ASP A 145 7.71 18.30 -0.97
CA ASP A 145 6.68 18.22 0.06
C ASP A 145 5.39 18.85 -0.50
N GLN A 146 4.29 18.11 -0.46
CA GLN A 146 2.97 18.57 -0.91
C GLN A 146 2.47 19.73 -0.04
N ARG A 147 1.42 20.44 -0.50
CA ARG A 147 0.85 21.61 0.20
C ARG A 147 0.57 21.30 1.68
N GLY A 148 1.04 22.19 2.56
CA GLY A 148 0.87 22.07 4.01
C GLY A 148 1.70 21.01 4.73
N ALA A 149 2.45 20.17 4.01
CA ALA A 149 3.23 19.07 4.57
C ALA A 149 4.73 19.40 4.67
N GLY A 150 5.43 18.70 5.56
CA GLY A 150 6.89 18.77 5.67
C GLY A 150 7.41 20.20 5.82
N LYS A 151 8.26 20.62 4.88
CA LYS A 151 8.86 21.97 4.82
C LYS A 151 8.03 22.96 4.00
N SER A 152 6.98 22.51 3.30
CA SER A 152 6.11 23.37 2.50
C SER A 152 5.27 24.31 3.37
N LYS A 153 4.92 25.47 2.81
CA LYS A 153 4.26 26.56 3.52
C LYS A 153 2.97 26.99 2.83
N PRO A 154 1.95 27.42 3.60
CA PRO A 154 1.89 27.40 5.08
C PRO A 154 1.63 26.00 5.64
N HIS A 155 2.27 25.68 6.78
CA HIS A 155 2.15 24.37 7.45
C HIS A 155 0.70 24.06 7.85
N ALA A 156 0.30 22.79 7.71
CA ALA A 156 -1.04 22.27 8.01
C ALA A 156 -2.21 23.04 7.36
N CYS A 157 -1.95 23.73 6.25
CA CYS A 157 -2.98 24.51 5.56
C CYS A 157 -3.87 23.64 4.68
N LEU A 158 -5.18 23.83 4.78
CA LEU A 158 -6.21 23.10 4.03
C LEU A 158 -6.81 23.92 2.88
N GLU A 159 -6.62 25.25 2.89
CA GLU A 159 -7.09 26.14 1.83
C GLU A 159 -6.26 25.89 0.57
N GLU A 160 -6.93 25.83 -0.59
CA GLU A 160 -6.29 25.42 -1.87
C GLU A 160 -5.49 24.11 -1.72
N ASN A 161 -5.99 23.11 -0.98
CA ASN A 161 -5.27 21.85 -0.78
C ASN A 161 -6.13 20.65 -1.23
N THR A 162 -6.29 20.52 -2.54
CA THR A 162 -7.06 19.44 -3.17
C THR A 162 -6.18 18.55 -4.05
N THR A 163 -6.68 17.37 -4.43
CA THR A 163 -5.97 16.48 -5.38
C THR A 163 -5.61 17.19 -6.68
N TRP A 164 -6.51 18.04 -7.19
CA TRP A 164 -6.32 18.78 -8.45
C TRP A 164 -5.30 19.91 -8.31
N ASP A 165 -5.26 20.56 -7.15
CA ASP A 165 -4.21 21.51 -6.79
C ASP A 165 -2.83 20.87 -6.81
N LEU A 166 -2.71 19.69 -6.19
CA LEU A 166 -1.45 18.94 -6.15
C LEU A 166 -1.02 18.45 -7.54
N ILE A 167 -1.96 18.05 -8.41
CA ILE A 167 -1.66 17.72 -9.81
C ILE A 167 -1.10 18.95 -10.54
N GLY A 168 -1.74 20.12 -10.37
CA GLY A 168 -1.24 21.37 -10.93
C GLY A 168 0.16 21.75 -10.42
N ASP A 169 0.46 21.44 -9.16
CA ASP A 169 1.78 21.70 -8.57
C ASP A 169 2.86 20.78 -9.12
N ILE A 170 2.53 19.51 -9.36
CA ILE A 170 3.43 18.54 -9.97
C ILE A 170 3.87 19.06 -11.36
N GLU A 171 2.94 19.57 -12.18
CA GLU A 171 3.28 20.18 -13.47
C GLU A 171 4.11 21.46 -13.33
N LYS A 172 3.76 22.37 -12.40
CA LYS A 172 4.56 23.58 -12.14
C LYS A 172 5.99 23.23 -11.75
N LEU A 173 6.18 22.19 -10.94
CA LEU A 173 7.51 21.72 -10.54
C LEU A 173 8.26 21.10 -11.74
N ARG A 174 7.57 20.27 -12.53
CA ARG A 174 8.13 19.67 -13.75
C ARG A 174 8.65 20.74 -14.71
N GLU A 175 7.86 21.77 -14.97
CA GLU A 175 8.21 22.90 -15.84
C GLU A 175 9.33 23.77 -15.24
N HIS A 176 9.25 24.07 -13.94
CA HIS A 176 10.29 24.83 -13.23
C HIS A 176 11.67 24.15 -13.35
N LEU A 177 11.70 22.82 -13.23
CA LEU A 177 12.92 22.01 -13.35
C LEU A 177 13.30 21.66 -14.80
N LYS A 178 12.50 22.12 -15.78
CA LYS A 178 12.66 21.90 -17.22
C LYS A 178 12.74 20.43 -17.61
N ILE A 179 11.87 19.61 -17.01
CA ILE A 179 11.79 18.17 -17.26
C ILE A 179 10.68 17.92 -18.28
N PRO A 180 10.93 17.37 -19.48
CA PRO A 180 9.86 17.14 -20.45
C PRO A 180 8.85 16.08 -19.98
N GLU A 181 9.37 14.94 -19.51
CA GLU A 181 8.64 13.76 -19.05
C GLU A 181 9.46 13.11 -17.92
N TRP A 182 8.82 12.33 -17.05
CA TRP A 182 9.49 11.65 -15.95
C TRP A 182 8.81 10.36 -15.52
N GLN A 183 9.56 9.52 -14.81
CA GLN A 183 9.00 8.38 -14.11
C GLN A 183 8.27 8.88 -12.85
N VAL A 184 7.11 8.27 -12.52
CA VAL A 184 6.34 8.59 -11.32
C VAL A 184 6.46 7.45 -10.33
N PHE A 185 6.88 7.77 -9.11
CA PHE A 185 6.97 6.82 -8.00
C PHE A 185 6.06 7.29 -6.87
N GLY A 186 5.14 6.44 -6.40
CA GLY A 186 4.24 6.81 -5.31
C GLY A 186 3.70 5.61 -4.54
N GLY A 187 3.58 5.73 -3.23
CA GLY A 187 2.99 4.68 -2.39
C GLY A 187 2.03 5.20 -1.34
N SER A 188 1.07 4.36 -0.91
CA SER A 188 -0.06 4.79 -0.07
C SER A 188 -0.86 5.90 -0.77
N TRP A 189 -1.20 7.00 -0.11
CA TRP A 189 -1.68 8.22 -0.79
C TRP A 189 -0.83 8.66 -1.98
N GLY A 190 0.49 8.47 -1.92
CA GLY A 190 1.36 8.74 -3.06
C GLY A 190 0.99 7.91 -4.30
N SER A 191 0.42 6.70 -4.13
CA SER A 191 -0.13 5.91 -5.22
C SER A 191 -1.44 6.48 -5.76
N THR A 192 -2.31 7.01 -4.89
CA THR A 192 -3.51 7.77 -5.28
C THR A 192 -3.13 8.94 -6.18
N LEU A 193 -2.17 9.75 -5.73
CA LEU A 193 -1.71 10.94 -6.45
C LEU A 193 -0.96 10.57 -7.73
N ALA A 194 -0.15 9.51 -7.71
CA ALA A 194 0.53 9.00 -8.90
C ALA A 194 -0.45 8.56 -9.99
N LEU A 195 -1.50 7.82 -9.62
CA LEU A 195 -2.56 7.41 -10.54
C LEU A 195 -3.30 8.64 -11.08
N ALA A 196 -3.74 9.55 -10.20
CA ALA A 196 -4.50 10.73 -10.60
C ALA A 196 -3.68 11.66 -11.54
N TYR A 197 -2.41 11.88 -11.22
CA TYR A 197 -1.50 12.65 -12.06
C TYR A 197 -1.28 11.98 -13.42
N SER A 198 -0.97 10.67 -13.43
CA SER A 198 -0.72 9.94 -14.69
C SER A 198 -1.96 9.86 -15.57
N ILE A 199 -3.15 9.76 -14.98
CA ILE A 199 -4.45 9.81 -15.69
C ILE A 199 -4.69 11.17 -16.35
N SER A 200 -4.22 12.25 -15.70
CA SER A 200 -4.43 13.64 -16.14
C SER A 200 -3.38 14.08 -17.17
N HIS A 201 -2.17 13.55 -17.06
CA HIS A 201 -1.01 13.90 -17.89
C HIS A 201 -0.28 12.64 -18.39
N PRO A 202 -0.94 11.73 -19.12
CA PRO A 202 -0.34 10.46 -19.55
C PRO A 202 0.88 10.66 -20.46
N ASP A 203 0.92 11.77 -21.21
CA ASP A 203 2.04 12.14 -22.09
C ASP A 203 3.26 12.68 -21.35
N LYS A 204 3.21 12.82 -20.02
CA LYS A 204 4.32 13.29 -19.18
C LYS A 204 4.98 12.18 -18.37
N VAL A 205 4.51 10.95 -18.52
CA VAL A 205 4.89 9.84 -17.64
C VAL A 205 5.57 8.72 -18.43
N THR A 206 6.84 8.48 -18.14
CA THR A 206 7.65 7.45 -18.82
C THR A 206 7.49 6.05 -18.19
N GLY A 207 7.15 5.99 -16.91
CA GLY A 207 6.92 4.75 -16.17
C GLY A 207 6.35 5.02 -14.78
N ILE A 208 5.71 4.01 -14.19
CA ILE A 208 4.99 4.16 -12.92
C ILE A 208 5.39 3.04 -11.95
N ILE A 209 5.78 3.40 -10.73
CA ILE A 209 5.96 2.45 -9.63
C ILE A 209 5.00 2.81 -8.51
N LEU A 210 4.13 1.87 -8.17
CA LEU A 210 3.10 2.02 -7.15
C LEU A 210 3.35 1.07 -5.98
N ARG A 211 3.04 1.52 -4.76
CA ARG A 211 3.10 0.67 -3.56
C ARG A 211 1.91 0.88 -2.64
N GLY A 212 1.40 -0.18 -2.01
CA GLY A 212 0.38 -0.01 -0.96
C GLY A 212 -0.83 0.73 -1.52
N ILE A 213 -1.49 0.11 -2.51
CA ILE A 213 -2.45 0.78 -3.39
C ILE A 213 -3.62 1.33 -2.59
N PHE A 214 -3.82 2.64 -2.72
CA PHE A 214 -4.93 3.35 -2.10
C PHE A 214 -5.75 4.05 -3.18
N LEU A 215 -6.97 3.57 -3.39
CA LEU A 215 -7.88 4.09 -4.42
C LEU A 215 -8.88 5.10 -3.87
N LEU A 216 -8.83 5.33 -2.56
CA LEU A 216 -9.64 6.30 -1.82
C LEU A 216 -11.15 6.09 -1.87
N ARG A 217 -11.59 4.88 -2.24
CA ARG A 217 -13.00 4.47 -2.17
C ARG A 217 -13.48 4.49 -0.72
N LYS A 218 -14.76 4.79 -0.50
CA LYS A 218 -15.38 4.79 0.83
C LYS A 218 -15.09 3.51 1.60
N LYS A 219 -15.13 2.34 0.95
CA LYS A 219 -14.85 1.04 1.60
C LYS A 219 -13.43 0.92 2.17
N GLU A 220 -12.45 1.65 1.63
CA GLU A 220 -11.07 1.67 2.12
C GLU A 220 -10.93 2.59 3.33
N ILE A 221 -11.61 3.74 3.29
CA ILE A 221 -11.71 4.66 4.44
C ILE A 221 -12.45 3.99 5.59
N ASP A 222 -13.60 3.39 5.32
CA ASP A 222 -14.42 2.69 6.33
C ASP A 222 -13.63 1.52 6.94
N TRP A 223 -12.88 0.78 6.13
CA TRP A 223 -12.01 -0.28 6.62
C TRP A 223 -11.04 0.24 7.68
N PHE A 224 -10.33 1.34 7.40
CA PHE A 224 -9.24 1.76 8.27
C PHE A 224 -9.66 2.70 9.40
N TYR A 225 -10.66 3.55 9.19
CA TYR A 225 -11.07 4.59 10.14
C TYR A 225 -12.49 4.40 10.72
N GLU A 226 -13.26 3.41 10.28
CA GLU A 226 -14.60 3.13 10.85
C GLU A 226 -14.68 1.74 11.51
N GLY A 227 -13.53 1.17 11.88
CA GLY A 227 -13.44 -0.01 12.73
C GLY A 227 -13.24 -1.35 12.03
N GLY A 228 -13.03 -1.38 10.70
CA GLY A 228 -12.69 -2.61 9.99
C GLY A 228 -11.36 -3.22 10.46
N ALA A 229 -10.28 -2.44 10.43
CA ALA A 229 -8.95 -2.85 10.88
C ALA A 229 -8.84 -3.03 12.40
N ALA A 230 -9.80 -2.47 13.18
CA ALA A 230 -9.85 -2.63 14.63
C ALA A 230 -10.03 -4.09 15.08
N VAL A 231 -10.54 -4.97 14.21
CA VAL A 231 -10.64 -6.41 14.52
C VAL A 231 -9.25 -7.08 14.64
N ILE A 232 -8.22 -6.46 14.05
CA ILE A 232 -6.83 -6.93 14.11
C ILE A 232 -6.08 -6.24 15.24
N TYR A 233 -6.36 -4.95 15.49
CA TYR A 233 -5.67 -4.12 16.49
C TYR A 233 -6.65 -3.48 17.48
N PRO A 234 -7.39 -4.27 18.28
CA PRO A 234 -8.37 -3.71 19.21
C PRO A 234 -7.71 -2.82 20.26
N ASP A 235 -6.56 -3.23 20.79
CA ASP A 235 -5.75 -2.50 21.79
C ASP A 235 -5.25 -1.14 21.29
N VAL A 236 -4.90 -1.04 20.00
CA VAL A 236 -4.49 0.23 19.38
C VAL A 236 -5.70 1.09 18.99
N TRP A 237 -6.81 0.45 18.64
CA TRP A 237 -8.05 1.13 18.26
C TRP A 237 -8.74 1.83 19.44
N GLU A 238 -8.69 1.25 20.64
CA GLU A 238 -9.38 1.81 21.81
C GLU A 238 -9.01 3.27 22.11
N PRO A 239 -7.72 3.67 22.17
CA PRO A 239 -7.35 5.08 22.34
C PRO A 239 -7.84 6.02 21.23
N PHE A 240 -7.89 5.55 19.98
CA PHE A 240 -8.46 6.32 18.86
C PHE A 240 -9.98 6.48 19.04
N ARG A 241 -10.69 5.38 19.26
CA ARG A 241 -12.14 5.35 19.49
C ARG A 241 -12.53 6.21 20.69
N ASP A 242 -11.82 6.09 21.80
CA ASP A 242 -12.23 6.63 23.10
C ASP A 242 -11.96 8.13 23.26
N LEU A 243 -11.16 8.73 22.36
CA LEU A 243 -11.12 10.19 22.23
C LEU A 243 -12.47 10.76 21.78
N ILE A 244 -13.27 9.98 21.05
CA ILE A 244 -14.58 10.39 20.53
C ILE A 244 -15.68 9.98 21.53
N PRO A 245 -16.54 10.92 21.98
CA PRO A 245 -17.73 10.64 22.79
C PRO A 245 -18.64 9.63 22.10
N GLU A 246 -19.30 8.75 22.88
CA GLU A 246 -20.10 7.65 22.34
C GLU A 246 -21.18 8.11 21.35
N GLU A 247 -21.79 9.26 21.59
CA GLU A 247 -22.82 9.86 20.73
C GLU A 247 -22.29 10.37 19.37
N GLU A 248 -20.98 10.58 19.23
CA GLU A 248 -20.32 11.02 17.99
C GLU A 248 -19.65 9.85 17.23
N ARG A 249 -19.75 8.60 17.71
CA ARG A 249 -19.08 7.42 17.11
C ARG A 249 -19.80 6.81 15.90
N SER A 250 -20.77 7.51 15.32
CA SER A 250 -21.46 7.05 14.10
C SER A 250 -20.61 7.24 12.83
N CYS A 251 -19.63 8.15 12.86
CA CYS A 251 -18.66 8.41 11.79
C CYS A 251 -17.41 9.04 12.40
N PHE A 252 -16.35 8.25 12.59
CA PHE A 252 -15.12 8.73 13.21
C PHE A 252 -14.42 9.77 12.33
N VAL A 253 -14.44 9.63 11.00
CA VAL A 253 -13.85 10.63 10.08
C VAL A 253 -14.47 12.01 10.32
N GLU A 254 -15.80 12.11 10.44
CA GLU A 254 -16.49 13.38 10.72
C GLU A 254 -16.22 13.89 12.14
N ALA A 255 -16.24 12.99 13.14
CA ALA A 255 -15.98 13.35 14.53
C ALA A 255 -14.56 13.89 14.74
N TYR A 256 -13.57 13.30 14.07
CA TYR A 256 -12.20 13.80 14.04
C TYR A 256 -12.08 15.08 13.23
N HIS A 257 -12.80 15.22 12.10
CA HIS A 257 -12.78 16.45 11.30
C HIS A 257 -13.15 17.68 12.12
N LYS A 258 -14.21 17.57 12.93
CA LYS A 258 -14.66 18.60 13.87
C LYS A 258 -13.56 18.99 14.87
N ARG A 259 -12.83 18.03 15.41
CA ARG A 259 -11.78 18.26 16.44
C ARG A 259 -10.50 18.82 15.83
N LEU A 260 -10.09 18.28 14.69
CA LEU A 260 -8.92 18.69 13.91
C LEU A 260 -9.04 20.12 13.35
N ASN A 261 -10.25 20.67 13.30
CA ASN A 261 -10.52 22.05 12.86
C ASN A 261 -11.18 22.91 13.96
N SER A 262 -11.04 22.51 15.23
CA SER A 262 -11.54 23.29 16.37
C SER A 262 -10.74 24.56 16.60
N ASP A 263 -11.34 25.66 17.03
CA ASP A 263 -10.58 26.86 17.45
C ASP A 263 -9.68 26.62 18.69
N ASN A 264 -9.88 25.51 19.41
CA ASN A 264 -9.05 25.12 20.53
C ASN A 264 -7.87 24.23 20.06
N LEU A 265 -6.64 24.75 20.21
CA LEU A 265 -5.42 24.05 19.80
C LEU A 265 -5.17 22.74 20.56
N GLU A 266 -5.49 22.67 21.85
CA GLU A 266 -5.33 21.41 22.61
C GLU A 266 -6.25 20.31 22.09
N THR A 267 -7.48 20.68 21.69
CA THR A 267 -8.41 19.76 21.01
C THR A 267 -7.84 19.29 19.67
N GLN A 268 -7.28 20.21 18.88
CA GLN A 268 -6.66 19.86 17.60
C GLN A 268 -5.48 18.89 17.81
N TYR A 269 -4.55 19.20 18.71
CA TYR A 269 -3.37 18.37 18.96
C TYR A 269 -3.72 17.01 19.56
N ALA A 270 -4.68 16.94 20.48
CA ALA A 270 -5.14 15.66 21.02
C ALA A 270 -5.72 14.76 19.92
N ALA A 271 -6.56 15.31 19.04
CA ALA A 271 -7.10 14.59 17.89
C ALA A 271 -6.02 14.19 16.89
N ALA A 272 -5.09 15.11 16.60
CA ALA A 272 -4.00 14.87 15.67
C ALA A 272 -3.10 13.71 16.13
N ARG A 273 -2.66 13.72 17.40
CA ARG A 273 -1.85 12.62 17.96
C ARG A 273 -2.58 11.28 17.92
N ALA A 274 -3.86 11.24 18.32
CA ALA A 274 -4.62 10.00 18.32
C ALA A 274 -4.79 9.43 16.90
N TRP A 275 -5.12 10.29 15.94
CA TRP A 275 -5.23 9.93 14.53
C TRP A 275 -3.90 9.42 13.95
N THR A 276 -2.83 10.18 14.12
CA THR A 276 -1.51 9.81 13.60
C THR A 276 -0.96 8.54 14.26
N LYS A 277 -1.12 8.38 15.58
CA LYS A 277 -0.67 7.17 16.29
C LYS A 277 -1.37 5.90 15.82
N TRP A 278 -2.68 5.97 15.55
CA TRP A 278 -3.42 4.84 14.98
C TRP A 278 -2.71 4.30 13.73
N GLU A 279 -2.38 5.18 12.78
CA GLU A 279 -1.70 4.74 11.56
C GLU A 279 -0.24 4.32 11.79
N MET A 280 0.52 5.05 12.61
CA MET A 280 1.93 4.73 12.84
C MET A 280 2.10 3.35 13.52
N MET A 281 1.14 2.94 14.34
CA MET A 281 1.14 1.64 15.03
C MET A 281 0.78 0.47 14.11
N THR A 282 0.07 0.71 13.00
CA THR A 282 -0.44 -0.34 12.10
C THR A 282 0.25 -0.37 10.74
N ALA A 283 1.16 0.58 10.45
CA ALA A 283 1.84 0.67 9.15
C ALA A 283 2.87 -0.45 8.89
N HIS A 284 3.30 -1.17 9.92
CA HIS A 284 4.29 -2.24 9.82
C HIS A 284 3.70 -3.59 10.25
N LEU A 285 4.23 -4.70 9.69
CA LEU A 285 3.75 -6.03 10.09
C LEU A 285 4.07 -6.34 11.55
N LEU A 286 5.29 -5.98 11.96
CA LEU A 286 5.72 -6.00 13.36
C LEU A 286 5.85 -4.56 13.84
N PRO A 287 5.52 -4.25 15.12
CA PRO A 287 5.62 -2.90 15.65
C PRO A 287 7.00 -2.27 15.40
N ASN A 288 6.99 -1.01 14.94
CA ASN A 288 8.19 -0.24 14.67
C ASN A 288 8.23 1.00 15.59
N GLU A 289 9.02 0.92 16.65
CA GLU A 289 9.12 1.96 17.69
C GLU A 289 9.55 3.33 17.14
N GLU A 290 10.39 3.37 16.11
CA GLU A 290 10.83 4.62 15.49
C GLU A 290 9.67 5.29 14.75
N ASN A 291 8.88 4.52 14.01
CA ASN A 291 7.69 5.01 13.32
C ASN A 291 6.62 5.48 14.31
N ILE A 292 6.39 4.72 15.39
CA ILE A 292 5.40 5.04 16.42
C ILE A 292 5.71 6.37 17.10
N LYS A 293 6.99 6.60 17.46
CA LYS A 293 7.44 7.86 18.07
C LYS A 293 7.19 9.08 17.20
N ARG A 294 7.11 8.93 15.88
CA ARG A 294 6.77 10.03 14.98
C ARG A 294 5.37 10.61 15.28
N GLY A 295 4.44 9.77 15.75
CA GLY A 295 3.11 10.21 16.19
C GLY A 295 3.08 10.96 17.52
N ASP A 296 4.22 11.11 18.21
CA ASP A 296 4.36 11.98 19.38
C ASP A 296 4.76 13.42 19.01
N ASP A 297 5.20 13.67 17.78
CA ASP A 297 5.54 15.01 17.30
C ASP A 297 4.27 15.76 16.91
N ASP A 298 3.93 16.79 17.68
CA ASP A 298 2.74 17.62 17.46
C ASP A 298 2.78 18.39 16.14
N HIS A 299 3.95 18.86 15.70
CA HIS A 299 4.09 19.59 14.45
C HIS A 299 3.86 18.66 13.25
N PHE A 300 4.39 17.44 13.30
CA PHE A 300 4.12 16.42 12.29
C PHE A 300 2.65 15.96 12.34
N SER A 301 2.18 15.55 13.51
CA SER A 301 0.85 14.96 13.69
C SER A 301 -0.25 15.93 13.28
N LEU A 302 -0.10 17.23 13.57
CA LEU A 302 -1.07 18.25 13.18
C LEU A 302 -1.21 18.35 11.66
N ALA A 303 -0.11 18.46 10.91
CA ALA A 303 -0.18 18.51 9.45
C ALA A 303 -0.71 17.19 8.87
N PHE A 304 -0.18 16.06 9.36
CA PHE A 304 -0.56 14.73 8.91
C PHE A 304 -2.07 14.52 9.08
N ALA A 305 -2.57 14.58 10.32
CA ALA A 305 -3.97 14.26 10.61
C ALA A 305 -4.95 15.26 9.98
N ARG A 306 -4.65 16.58 10.02
CA ARG A 306 -5.56 17.58 9.43
C ARG A 306 -5.70 17.43 7.93
N ILE A 307 -4.58 17.25 7.22
CA ILE A 307 -4.58 17.12 5.76
C ILE A 307 -5.20 15.77 5.39
N GLU A 308 -4.80 14.68 6.03
CA GLU A 308 -5.34 13.35 5.76
C GLU A 308 -6.86 13.29 5.91
N ASN A 309 -7.36 13.71 7.08
CA ASN A 309 -8.80 13.78 7.33
C ASN A 309 -9.53 14.70 6.34
N HIS A 310 -8.92 15.84 5.95
CA HIS A 310 -9.47 16.76 4.97
C HIS A 310 -9.68 16.11 3.59
N TYR A 311 -8.73 15.29 3.14
CA TYR A 311 -8.90 14.57 1.88
C TYR A 311 -9.96 13.48 2.00
N PHE A 312 -10.07 12.80 3.13
CA PHE A 312 -11.03 11.71 3.30
C PHE A 312 -12.48 12.20 3.39
N ILE A 313 -12.74 13.26 4.18
CA ILE A 313 -14.09 13.83 4.27
C ILE A 313 -14.58 14.38 2.93
N ASN A 314 -13.66 14.83 2.08
CA ASN A 314 -13.93 15.33 0.73
C ASN A 314 -13.80 14.25 -0.36
N ARG A 315 -13.67 12.96 0.00
CA ARG A 315 -13.58 11.83 -0.95
C ARG A 315 -12.49 12.01 -2.01
N GLY A 316 -11.36 12.59 -1.61
CA GLY A 316 -10.23 12.91 -2.49
C GLY A 316 -10.54 13.92 -3.57
N PHE A 317 -11.65 14.65 -3.47
CA PHE A 317 -12.12 15.59 -4.49
C PHE A 317 -12.40 14.94 -5.86
N PHE A 318 -12.60 13.62 -5.88
CA PHE A 318 -12.94 12.90 -7.10
C PHE A 318 -14.44 12.98 -7.39
N SER A 319 -14.79 12.93 -8.67
CA SER A 319 -16.19 12.98 -9.11
C SER A 319 -16.97 11.69 -8.85
N SER A 320 -16.29 10.58 -8.62
CA SER A 320 -16.87 9.27 -8.31
C SER A 320 -16.01 8.52 -7.29
N ASP A 321 -16.62 7.60 -6.54
CA ASP A 321 -15.92 6.77 -5.56
C ASP A 321 -14.84 5.90 -6.22
N SER A 322 -15.09 5.43 -7.45
CA SER A 322 -14.17 4.57 -8.21
C SER A 322 -13.41 5.32 -9.31
N PHE A 323 -13.27 6.65 -9.21
CA PHE A 323 -12.69 7.51 -10.25
C PHE A 323 -11.37 6.98 -10.81
N LEU A 324 -10.45 6.56 -9.95
CA LEU A 324 -9.14 6.07 -10.39
C LEU A 324 -9.27 4.82 -11.24
N LEU A 325 -10.08 3.83 -10.81
CA LEU A 325 -10.33 2.60 -11.58
C LEU A 325 -11.05 2.86 -12.89
N GLU A 326 -12.05 3.75 -12.88
CA GLU A 326 -12.81 4.14 -14.06
C GLU A 326 -11.95 4.78 -15.16
N ASN A 327 -10.80 5.35 -14.79
CA ASN A 327 -9.93 6.09 -15.70
C ASN A 327 -8.59 5.37 -16.01
N VAL A 328 -8.36 4.16 -15.48
CA VAL A 328 -7.13 3.37 -15.69
C VAL A 328 -6.80 3.17 -17.18
N GLU A 329 -7.82 3.05 -18.04
CA GLU A 329 -7.63 2.87 -19.50
C GLU A 329 -6.70 3.91 -20.12
N LYS A 330 -6.70 5.15 -19.59
CA LYS A 330 -5.86 6.24 -20.09
C LYS A 330 -4.36 6.00 -19.89
N ILE A 331 -3.98 5.13 -18.96
CA ILE A 331 -2.58 4.88 -18.59
C ILE A 331 -2.13 3.45 -18.83
N LYS A 332 -2.99 2.57 -19.37
CA LYS A 332 -2.65 1.15 -19.58
C LYS A 332 -1.41 0.91 -20.42
N HIS A 333 -1.15 1.82 -21.36
CA HIS A 333 0.00 1.77 -22.25
C HIS A 333 1.33 2.11 -21.56
N ILE A 334 1.28 2.72 -20.36
CA ILE A 334 2.45 3.12 -19.59
C ILE A 334 2.96 1.90 -18.80
N LYS A 335 4.27 1.68 -18.81
CA LYS A 335 4.87 0.59 -18.03
C LYS A 335 4.69 0.86 -16.54
N ALA A 336 4.07 -0.09 -15.84
CA ALA A 336 3.79 0.04 -14.43
C ALA A 336 4.16 -1.21 -13.64
N ILE A 337 4.64 -1.01 -12.41
CA ILE A 337 4.89 -2.08 -11.44
C ILE A 337 4.17 -1.71 -10.13
N ILE A 338 3.34 -2.63 -9.64
CA ILE A 338 2.57 -2.50 -8.41
C ILE A 338 3.15 -3.47 -7.37
N VAL A 339 3.60 -2.92 -6.24
CA VAL A 339 4.15 -3.69 -5.11
C VAL A 339 3.19 -3.60 -3.91
N GLN A 340 2.69 -4.72 -3.42
CA GLN A 340 1.70 -4.74 -2.33
C GLN A 340 2.13 -5.70 -1.21
N GLY A 341 2.05 -5.24 0.04
CA GLY A 341 2.19 -6.12 1.21
C GLY A 341 0.95 -6.99 1.37
N ARG A 342 1.13 -8.30 1.58
CA ARG A 342 0.01 -9.22 1.80
C ARG A 342 -0.83 -8.85 3.03
N TYR A 343 -0.17 -8.39 4.08
CA TYR A 343 -0.77 -8.03 5.37
C TYR A 343 -0.80 -6.51 5.57
N ASP A 344 -0.87 -5.75 4.47
CA ASP A 344 -1.12 -4.32 4.52
C ASP A 344 -2.52 -4.06 5.09
N VAL A 345 -2.57 -3.53 6.31
CA VAL A 345 -3.82 -3.22 7.03
C VAL A 345 -4.25 -1.76 6.84
N CYS A 346 -3.36 -0.87 6.44
CA CYS A 346 -3.69 0.53 6.14
C CYS A 346 -4.41 0.63 4.79
N CYS A 347 -3.84 0.00 3.77
CA CYS A 347 -4.38 -0.07 2.42
C CYS A 347 -4.60 -1.55 2.06
N PRO A 348 -5.78 -2.12 2.36
CA PRO A 348 -5.99 -3.56 2.28
C PRO A 348 -5.75 -4.08 0.86
N MET A 349 -5.14 -5.27 0.79
CA MET A 349 -4.76 -5.98 -0.45
C MET A 349 -5.85 -6.01 -1.54
N MET A 350 -7.13 -5.91 -1.15
CA MET A 350 -8.26 -5.80 -2.08
C MET A 350 -8.12 -4.67 -3.10
N SER A 351 -7.54 -3.52 -2.71
CA SER A 351 -7.40 -2.36 -3.60
C SER A 351 -6.38 -2.62 -4.69
N ALA A 352 -5.23 -3.19 -4.33
CA ALA A 352 -4.21 -3.57 -5.29
C ALA A 352 -4.70 -4.69 -6.23
N TRP A 353 -5.49 -5.63 -5.70
CA TRP A 353 -6.12 -6.68 -6.52
C TRP A 353 -7.14 -6.11 -7.52
N ASP A 354 -7.96 -5.16 -7.09
CA ASP A 354 -8.92 -4.49 -7.98
C ASP A 354 -8.21 -3.69 -9.08
N LEU A 355 -7.13 -2.97 -8.74
CA LEU A 355 -6.32 -2.24 -9.72
C LEU A 355 -5.63 -3.20 -10.70
N HIS A 356 -5.03 -4.30 -10.23
CA HIS A 356 -4.41 -5.30 -11.08
C HIS A 356 -5.40 -5.91 -12.10
N LYS A 357 -6.63 -6.21 -11.68
CA LYS A 357 -7.67 -6.69 -12.61
C LYS A 357 -8.04 -5.64 -13.66
N ALA A 358 -8.09 -4.36 -13.27
CA ALA A 358 -8.39 -3.26 -14.18
C ALA A 358 -7.22 -2.91 -15.11
N TRP A 359 -5.99 -3.22 -14.70
CA TRP A 359 -4.73 -2.91 -15.39
C TRP A 359 -3.86 -4.17 -15.56
N PRO A 360 -4.27 -5.13 -16.41
CA PRO A 360 -3.54 -6.39 -16.59
C PRO A 360 -2.14 -6.23 -17.18
N GLU A 361 -1.84 -5.10 -17.84
CA GLU A 361 -0.53 -4.76 -18.38
C GLU A 361 0.49 -4.38 -17.29
N ALA A 362 0.02 -3.93 -16.12
CA ALA A 362 0.89 -3.63 -14.98
C ALA A 362 1.41 -4.92 -14.34
N GLU A 363 2.71 -4.96 -14.06
CA GLU A 363 3.29 -6.04 -13.29
C GLU A 363 2.83 -5.95 -11.84
N PHE A 364 2.39 -7.07 -11.28
CA PHE A 364 1.81 -7.11 -9.95
C PHE A 364 2.58 -8.05 -9.03
N LEU A 365 3.15 -7.48 -7.98
CA LEU A 365 4.01 -8.15 -7.03
C LEU A 365 3.38 -8.09 -5.64
N VAL A 366 3.17 -9.26 -5.04
CA VAL A 366 2.67 -9.37 -3.66
C VAL A 366 3.76 -9.89 -2.76
N VAL A 367 4.15 -9.10 -1.77
CA VAL A 367 5.17 -9.45 -0.79
C VAL A 367 4.51 -10.24 0.36
N PRO A 368 4.79 -11.55 0.52
CA PRO A 368 3.98 -12.42 1.39
C PRO A 368 4.03 -12.08 2.88
N GLY A 369 5.16 -11.59 3.38
CA GLY A 369 5.41 -11.34 4.81
C GLY A 369 5.65 -9.87 5.13
N ALA A 370 4.88 -8.97 4.52
CA ALA A 370 5.04 -7.52 4.71
C ALA A 370 3.71 -6.82 4.99
N GLY A 371 3.81 -5.75 5.79
CA GLY A 371 2.74 -4.80 6.07
C GLY A 371 2.65 -3.68 5.04
N HIS A 372 2.27 -2.48 5.47
CA HIS A 372 2.04 -1.34 4.60
C HIS A 372 3.33 -0.62 4.16
N SER A 373 4.22 -0.36 5.11
CA SER A 373 5.35 0.56 4.98
C SER A 373 6.29 0.23 3.81
N ALA A 374 6.77 1.26 3.12
CA ALA A 374 7.80 1.12 2.08
C ALA A 374 9.14 0.57 2.62
N ASN A 375 9.34 0.67 3.95
CA ASN A 375 10.56 0.24 4.62
C ASN A 375 10.47 -1.20 5.17
N GLU A 376 9.36 -1.91 4.95
CA GLU A 376 9.32 -3.37 5.13
C GLU A 376 10.38 -4.00 4.22
N ALA A 377 11.24 -4.88 4.74
CA ALA A 377 12.42 -5.37 4.02
C ALA A 377 12.09 -5.93 2.62
N GLY A 378 11.02 -6.73 2.54
CA GLY A 378 10.56 -7.28 1.25
C GLY A 378 9.97 -6.22 0.31
N ILE A 379 9.26 -5.22 0.84
CA ILE A 379 8.71 -4.13 0.02
C ILE A 379 9.85 -3.25 -0.52
N ALA A 380 10.78 -2.84 0.34
CA ALA A 380 11.93 -2.03 -0.05
C ALA A 380 12.74 -2.72 -1.16
N ALA A 381 12.96 -4.03 -1.02
CA ALA A 381 13.65 -4.84 -2.02
C ALA A 381 12.96 -4.84 -3.38
N GLU A 382 11.64 -5.06 -3.42
CA GLU A 382 10.89 -5.05 -4.68
C GLU A 382 10.77 -3.64 -5.28
N LEU A 383 10.75 -2.57 -4.48
CA LEU A 383 10.78 -1.19 -4.99
C LEU A 383 12.10 -0.82 -5.65
N VAL A 384 13.23 -1.25 -5.08
CA VAL A 384 14.54 -1.08 -5.72
C VAL A 384 14.58 -1.90 -7.01
N ALA A 385 14.18 -3.18 -6.98
CA ALA A 385 14.16 -4.02 -8.17
C ALA A 385 13.25 -3.47 -9.27
N ALA A 386 12.10 -2.88 -8.91
CA ALA A 386 11.20 -2.24 -9.85
C ALA A 386 11.88 -1.06 -10.57
N ASN A 387 12.59 -0.19 -9.85
CA ASN A 387 13.40 0.86 -10.46
C ASN A 387 14.49 0.29 -11.37
N GLU A 388 15.25 -0.72 -10.93
CA GLU A 388 16.27 -1.39 -11.75
C GLU A 388 15.69 -1.97 -13.06
N LYS A 389 14.46 -2.48 -13.00
CA LYS A 389 13.77 -3.03 -14.15
C LYS A 389 13.37 -1.95 -15.15
N LEU A 390 12.88 -0.81 -14.68
CA LEU A 390 12.48 0.31 -15.55
C LEU A 390 13.67 0.99 -16.24
N LYS A 391 14.89 0.92 -15.70
CA LYS A 391 16.10 1.42 -16.40
C LYS A 391 16.31 0.83 -17.80
N LYS A 392 15.83 -0.40 -18.03
CA LYS A 392 15.97 -1.07 -19.33
C LYS A 392 15.01 -0.52 -20.39
N HIS A 393 14.10 0.36 -19.98
CA HIS A 393 13.06 0.97 -20.79
C HIS A 393 12.81 2.42 -20.35
N PRO A 394 13.83 3.29 -20.45
CA PRO A 394 13.75 4.66 -19.95
C PRO A 394 12.71 5.49 -20.70
#